data_AF-A0AAU4PEN5-F1
#
_entry.id   AF-A0AAU4PEN5-F1
#
_cell.length_a   1.000
_cell.length_b   1.000
_cell.length_c   1.000
_cell.angle_alpha   90.00
_cell.angle_beta   90.00
_cell.angle_gamma   90.00
#
_symmetry.space_group_name_H-M   'P 1'
#
loop_
_entity.id
_entity.type
_entity.pdbx_description
1 polymer ?
#
loop_
_entity_poly.entity_id
_entity_poly.type
_entity_poly.pdbx_seq_one_letter_code
_entity_poly.pdbx_strand_id
1 'polypeptide(L)'
;MGVAGPFPSYAARPPGPVMDRDEADRALARLGAEHEAIETSLLALQDHAGRRLLEGAELTGVTRERWSVTEQSITLLWSYFDAYAGVLHQAREVRARRRHPNRDDLTALTELLRGDGVTVAHGAARPDPSITGPARLSERFTLAELVNRMNELYARSLDMVVASDSVWSAMPARIDLLAAELRRTSSLAHSVGVRPGEHPSGDDLESITQELTTLRVQVISDPLAFWLPGPGSSAPGGGRPDTTRYDRAARALDEVRREIEAVLAVRQDAEQRLVQLRDVLSRADRTLAEARSARGEVLAKIAASEVPAVNGPPTALQERLAAASEYRRHAQWHRLSPLLETLERQAEEELLRAREQLTAVTAPLAVRAELRGRLDAYKAKVARHGLAEDPVLIERYDAARRMLWSAPCDLRVAAQAVQRYQDAALELLGQRRASGPEDRRGQ
;
A
#
# COMPACT_ATOMS: atom_id res chain seq x y z
N MET A 1 17.04 -25.32 17.24
CA MET A 1 17.28 -26.31 18.32
C MET A 1 16.72 -27.63 17.82
N GLY A 2 17.52 -28.70 17.78
CA GLY A 2 17.05 -30.01 17.31
C GLY A 2 15.92 -30.49 18.21
N VAL A 3 14.76 -30.82 17.63
CA VAL A 3 13.61 -31.32 18.38
C VAL A 3 13.99 -32.69 18.94
N ALA A 4 14.05 -32.79 20.28
CA ALA A 4 14.31 -34.05 20.95
C ALA A 4 13.17 -35.03 20.65
N GLY A 5 13.52 -36.14 19.99
CA GLY A 5 12.57 -37.19 19.61
C GLY A 5 12.03 -37.96 20.83
N PRO A 6 11.04 -38.84 20.62
CA PRO A 6 10.52 -39.72 21.67
C PRO A 6 11.64 -40.50 22.36
N PHE A 7 11.46 -40.83 23.64
CA PHE A 7 12.39 -41.65 24.40
C PHE A 7 12.54 -43.02 23.72
N PRO A 8 13.77 -43.55 23.61
CA PRO A 8 14.00 -44.86 23.00
C PRO A 8 13.33 -45.97 23.82
N SER A 9 12.24 -46.55 23.30
CA SER A 9 11.57 -47.70 23.89
C SER A 9 12.13 -48.98 23.27
N TYR A 10 12.89 -49.76 24.06
CA TYR A 10 13.38 -51.07 23.62
C TYR A 10 12.30 -52.12 23.88
N ALA A 11 11.82 -52.78 22.82
CA ALA A 11 10.74 -53.76 22.88
C ALA A 11 10.98 -54.81 23.99
N ALA A 12 9.97 -54.99 24.85
CA ALA A 12 9.98 -56.00 25.89
C ALA A 12 10.10 -57.40 25.28
N ARG A 13 11.18 -58.12 25.64
CA ARG A 13 11.30 -59.55 25.36
C ARG A 13 10.29 -60.28 26.26
N PRO A 14 9.52 -61.27 25.77
CA PRO A 14 8.56 -62.03 26.61
C PRO A 14 9.27 -62.61 27.85
N PRO A 15 8.54 -62.93 28.94
CA PRO A 15 9.14 -63.41 30.18
C PRO A 15 9.87 -64.74 29.93
N GLY A 16 11.16 -64.62 29.63
CA GLY A 16 12.08 -65.74 29.47
C GLY A 16 12.54 -66.27 30.83
N PRO A 17 13.32 -67.36 30.83
CA PRO A 17 13.96 -67.87 32.05
C PRO A 17 14.76 -66.77 32.78
N VAL A 18 15.02 -66.99 34.07
CA VAL A 18 15.84 -66.11 34.94
C VAL A 18 17.09 -65.66 34.18
N MET A 19 17.33 -64.35 34.16
CA MET A 19 18.43 -63.77 33.39
C MET A 19 19.77 -64.31 33.85
N ASP A 20 20.67 -64.60 32.92
CA ASP A 20 22.07 -64.80 33.25
C ASP A 20 22.75 -63.44 33.59
N ARG A 21 23.96 -63.51 34.14
CA ARG A 21 24.72 -62.33 34.55
C ARG A 21 24.97 -61.36 33.39
N ASP A 22 25.34 -61.88 32.22
CA ASP A 22 25.71 -61.05 31.07
C ASP A 22 24.48 -60.42 30.42
N GLU A 23 23.33 -61.09 30.47
CA GLU A 23 22.02 -60.54 30.12
C GLU A 23 21.61 -59.42 31.07
N ALA A 24 21.81 -59.60 32.39
CA ALA A 24 21.49 -58.58 33.39
C ALA A 24 22.38 -57.34 33.24
N ASP A 25 23.69 -57.51 33.06
CA ASP A 25 24.64 -56.42 32.83
C ASP A 25 24.31 -55.65 31.55
N ARG A 26 24.00 -56.36 30.45
CA ARG A 26 23.56 -55.71 29.20
C ARG A 26 22.22 -54.98 29.35
N ALA A 27 21.29 -55.50 30.14
CA ALA A 27 20.01 -54.83 30.38
C ALA A 27 20.19 -53.55 31.21
N LEU A 28 20.99 -53.59 32.28
CA LEU A 28 21.31 -52.42 33.09
C LEU A 28 22.06 -51.35 32.30
N ALA A 29 22.97 -51.74 31.41
CA ALA A 29 23.64 -50.80 30.51
C ALA A 29 22.66 -50.11 29.55
N ARG A 30 21.72 -50.87 28.94
CA ARG A 30 20.69 -50.30 28.06
C ARG A 30 19.75 -49.34 28.79
N LEU A 31 19.23 -49.76 29.95
CA LEU A 31 18.36 -48.91 30.78
C LEU A 31 19.10 -47.69 31.32
N GLY A 32 20.41 -47.79 31.56
CA GLY A 32 21.24 -46.64 31.90
C GLY A 32 21.30 -45.60 30.78
N ALA A 33 21.52 -46.03 29.55
CA ALA A 33 21.49 -45.14 28.39
C ALA A 33 20.09 -44.55 28.13
N GLU A 34 19.03 -45.35 28.34
CA GLU A 34 17.64 -44.89 28.25
C GLU A 34 17.32 -43.83 29.32
N HIS A 35 17.78 -44.02 30.56
CA HIS A 35 17.66 -43.04 31.64
C HIS A 35 18.28 -41.69 31.28
N GLU A 36 19.54 -41.69 30.82
CA GLU A 36 20.25 -40.47 30.41
C GLU A 36 19.55 -39.77 29.24
N ALA A 37 19.02 -40.55 28.27
CA ALA A 37 18.25 -40.00 27.16
C ALA A 37 16.93 -39.38 27.63
N ILE A 38 16.23 -40.02 28.57
CA ILE A 38 14.99 -39.47 29.16
C ILE A 38 15.28 -38.18 29.91
N GLU A 39 16.29 -38.18 30.79
CA GLU A 39 16.70 -37.01 31.56
C GLU A 39 17.01 -35.81 30.66
N THR A 40 17.81 -36.03 29.63
CA THR A 40 18.19 -34.99 28.67
C THR A 40 16.96 -34.36 27.99
N SER A 41 16.02 -35.21 27.56
CA SER A 41 14.78 -34.75 26.91
C SER A 41 13.84 -34.01 27.87
N LEU A 42 13.76 -34.43 29.14
CA LEU A 42 12.96 -33.72 30.16
C LEU A 42 13.54 -32.34 30.48
N LEU A 43 14.86 -32.24 30.60
CA LEU A 43 15.55 -30.96 30.77
C LEU A 43 15.35 -30.05 29.55
N ALA A 44 15.41 -30.60 28.34
CA ALA A 44 15.14 -29.83 27.12
C ALA A 44 13.70 -29.28 27.08
N LEU A 45 12.70 -30.04 27.56
CA LEU A 45 11.32 -29.56 27.69
C LEU A 45 11.19 -28.46 28.75
N GLN A 46 11.94 -28.57 29.86
CA GLN A 46 11.96 -27.56 30.92
C GLN A 46 12.57 -26.24 30.45
N ASP A 47 13.68 -26.29 29.72
CA ASP A 47 14.40 -25.11 29.23
C ASP A 47 13.78 -24.51 27.95
N HIS A 48 12.69 -25.08 27.43
CA HIS A 48 12.07 -24.63 26.20
C HIS A 48 11.52 -23.20 26.33
N ALA A 49 11.84 -22.33 25.35
CA ALA A 49 11.43 -20.92 25.34
C ALA A 49 9.90 -20.75 25.45
N GLY A 50 9.13 -21.45 24.62
CA GLY A 50 7.66 -21.48 24.71
C GLY A 50 7.11 -21.84 26.09
N ARG A 51 7.75 -22.76 26.83
CA ARG A 51 7.32 -23.14 28.18
C ARG A 51 7.50 -21.98 29.16
N ARG A 52 8.69 -21.35 29.15
CA ARG A 52 8.98 -20.19 30.01
C ARG A 52 8.01 -19.04 29.76
N LEU A 53 7.59 -18.85 28.51
CA LEU A 53 6.58 -17.85 28.15
C LEU A 53 5.18 -18.24 28.66
N LEU A 54 4.78 -19.50 28.56
CA LEU A 54 3.51 -20.00 29.11
C LEU A 54 3.43 -19.86 30.64
N GLU A 55 4.53 -20.11 31.35
CA GLU A 55 4.61 -19.96 32.81
C GLU A 55 4.56 -18.49 33.26
N GLY A 56 5.09 -17.57 32.46
CA GLY A 56 5.19 -16.15 32.81
C GLY A 56 4.05 -15.25 32.32
N ALA A 57 3.18 -15.75 31.42
CA ALA A 57 2.12 -14.96 30.79
C ALA A 57 0.77 -15.11 31.50
N GLU A 58 -0.04 -14.05 31.47
CA GLU A 58 -1.46 -14.13 31.84
C GLU A 58 -2.27 -14.81 30.72
N LEU A 59 -2.27 -16.15 30.74
CA LEU A 59 -2.93 -16.95 29.71
C LEU A 59 -4.45 -16.81 29.78
N THR A 60 -5.15 -16.86 28.65
CA THR A 60 -6.61 -16.83 28.52
C THR A 60 -7.10 -17.93 27.56
N GLY A 61 -8.42 -18.17 27.53
CA GLY A 61 -9.06 -18.99 26.51
C GLY A 61 -8.53 -20.42 26.41
N VAL A 62 -8.31 -20.89 25.18
CA VAL A 62 -7.91 -22.27 24.89
C VAL A 62 -6.52 -22.59 25.44
N THR A 63 -5.61 -21.61 25.39
CA THR A 63 -4.25 -21.76 25.91
C THR A 63 -4.26 -21.98 27.42
N ARG A 64 -5.06 -21.23 28.17
CA ARG A 64 -5.18 -21.43 29.64
C ARG A 64 -5.68 -22.84 29.98
N GLU A 65 -6.75 -23.27 29.32
CA GLU A 65 -7.36 -24.58 29.56
C GLU A 65 -6.34 -25.70 29.30
N ARG A 66 -5.73 -25.69 28.12
CA ARG A 66 -4.74 -26.70 27.74
C ARG A 66 -3.48 -26.65 28.61
N TRP A 67 -3.04 -25.46 29.02
CA TRP A 67 -1.84 -25.31 29.83
C TRP A 67 -2.02 -25.92 31.22
N SER A 68 -3.18 -25.73 31.83
CA SER A 68 -3.47 -26.30 33.15
C SER A 68 -3.39 -27.84 33.17
N VAL A 69 -3.82 -28.49 32.08
CA VAL A 69 -3.74 -29.94 31.91
C VAL A 69 -2.31 -30.38 31.60
N THR A 70 -1.58 -29.63 30.78
CA THR A 70 -0.19 -29.90 30.44
C THR A 70 0.73 -29.73 31.65
N GLU A 71 0.52 -28.74 32.51
CA GLU A 71 1.28 -28.52 33.74
C GLU A 71 1.16 -29.72 34.70
N GLN A 72 -0.06 -30.26 34.86
CA GLN A 72 -0.29 -31.49 35.61
C GLN A 72 0.38 -32.69 34.95
N SER A 73 0.34 -32.77 33.61
CA SER A 73 0.99 -33.84 32.84
C SER A 73 2.51 -33.81 32.97
N ILE A 74 3.13 -32.62 33.00
CA ILE A 74 4.56 -32.42 33.23
C ILE A 74 4.94 -32.82 34.66
N THR A 75 4.12 -32.46 35.65
CA THR A 75 4.34 -32.88 37.04
C THR A 75 4.30 -34.40 37.17
N LEU A 76 3.32 -35.05 36.53
CA LEU A 76 3.19 -36.50 36.49
C LEU A 76 4.39 -37.15 35.78
N LEU A 77 4.88 -36.54 34.69
CA LEU A 77 6.02 -37.02 33.93
C LEU A 77 7.30 -37.09 34.78
N TRP A 78 7.57 -36.07 35.60
CA TRP A 78 8.69 -36.08 36.56
C TRP A 78 8.51 -37.15 37.64
N SER A 79 7.29 -37.34 38.16
CA SER A 79 7.03 -38.40 39.15
C SER A 79 7.27 -39.81 38.58
N TYR A 80 6.96 -40.03 37.29
CA TYR A 80 7.25 -41.27 36.59
C TYR A 80 8.74 -41.45 36.36
N PHE A 81 9.45 -40.38 36.02
CA PHE A 81 10.91 -40.41 35.89
C PHE A 81 11.60 -40.76 37.22
N ASP A 82 11.16 -40.17 38.34
CA ASP A 82 11.70 -40.48 39.67
C ASP A 82 11.47 -41.94 40.05
N ALA A 83 10.28 -42.49 39.75
CA ALA A 83 9.97 -43.90 39.97
C ALA A 83 10.84 -44.82 39.10
N TYR A 84 11.06 -44.46 37.83
CA TYR A 84 11.97 -45.17 36.93
C TYR A 84 13.40 -45.16 37.45
N ALA A 85 13.90 -43.99 37.85
CA ALA A 85 15.25 -43.80 38.40
C ALA A 85 15.44 -44.61 39.70
N GLY A 86 14.43 -44.64 40.57
CA GLY A 86 14.43 -45.43 41.80
C GLY A 86 14.56 -46.93 41.54
N VAL A 87 13.79 -47.49 40.60
CA VAL A 87 13.88 -48.91 40.24
C VAL A 87 15.23 -49.24 39.58
N LEU A 88 15.74 -48.37 38.71
CA LEU A 88 17.06 -48.55 38.11
C LEU A 88 18.19 -48.50 39.15
N HIS A 89 18.09 -47.60 40.13
CA HIS A 89 19.04 -47.52 41.24
C HIS A 89 19.02 -48.80 42.09
N GLN A 90 17.83 -49.26 42.48
CA GLN A 90 17.66 -50.52 43.22
C GLN A 90 18.23 -51.72 42.45
N ALA A 91 17.99 -51.82 41.14
CA ALA A 91 18.54 -52.88 40.32
C ALA A 91 20.07 -52.83 40.24
N ARG A 92 20.66 -51.63 40.16
CA ARG A 92 22.13 -51.44 40.23
C ARG A 92 22.69 -51.85 41.59
N GLU A 93 22.01 -51.51 42.69
CA GLU A 93 22.41 -51.92 44.04
C GLU A 93 22.40 -53.44 44.19
N VAL A 94 21.31 -54.11 43.80
CA VAL A 94 21.21 -55.59 43.86
C VAL A 94 22.34 -56.23 43.06
N ARG A 95 22.67 -55.69 41.88
CA ARG A 95 23.77 -56.18 41.06
C ARG A 95 25.15 -55.94 41.66
N ALA A 96 25.33 -54.83 42.40
CA ALA A 96 26.59 -54.44 43.03
C ALA A 96 26.89 -55.16 44.35
N ARG A 97 25.89 -55.76 45.00
CA ARG A 97 26.04 -56.49 46.29
C ARG A 97 27.12 -57.57 46.26
N ARG A 98 27.30 -58.25 45.12
CA ARG A 98 28.23 -59.38 45.00
C ARG A 98 28.97 -59.40 43.66
N ARG A 99 30.23 -59.81 43.68
CA ARG A 99 31.07 -60.00 42.47
C ARG A 99 30.52 -61.08 41.53
N HIS A 100 29.81 -62.07 42.08
CA HIS A 100 29.02 -63.08 41.37
C HIS A 100 27.62 -63.14 42.01
N PRO A 101 26.57 -62.64 41.32
CA PRO A 101 25.19 -62.72 41.80
C PRO A 101 24.78 -64.18 42.04
N ASN A 102 24.06 -64.46 43.13
CA ASN A 102 23.47 -65.80 43.32
C ASN A 102 22.13 -65.91 42.55
N ARG A 103 21.51 -67.09 42.59
CA ARG A 103 20.23 -67.33 41.90
C ARG A 103 19.12 -66.37 42.41
N ASP A 104 19.09 -66.09 43.71
CA ASP A 104 18.10 -65.20 44.31
C ASP A 104 18.29 -63.74 43.84
N ASP A 105 19.54 -63.28 43.74
CA ASP A 105 19.90 -61.96 43.20
C ASP A 105 19.49 -61.85 41.72
N LEU A 106 19.71 -62.90 40.91
CA LEU A 106 19.31 -62.93 39.50
C LEU A 106 17.79 -63.00 39.32
N THR A 107 17.07 -63.71 40.20
CA THR A 107 15.60 -63.72 40.21
C THR A 107 15.04 -62.35 40.59
N ALA A 108 15.57 -61.72 41.64
CA ALA A 108 15.19 -60.37 42.04
C ALA A 108 15.48 -59.32 40.94
N LEU A 109 16.63 -59.42 40.26
CA LEU A 109 16.96 -58.59 39.10
C LEU A 109 15.99 -58.84 37.93
N THR A 110 15.63 -60.09 37.67
CA THR A 110 14.69 -60.42 36.60
C THR A 110 13.29 -59.85 36.89
N GLU A 111 12.82 -59.91 38.13
CA GLU A 111 11.54 -59.32 38.55
C GLU A 111 11.55 -57.79 38.47
N LEU A 112 12.64 -57.13 38.92
CA LEU A 112 12.76 -55.67 38.84
C LEU A 112 12.84 -55.17 37.39
N LEU A 113 13.50 -55.91 36.50
CA LEU A 113 13.77 -55.48 35.13
C LEU A 113 12.70 -55.91 34.11
N ARG A 114 12.02 -57.04 34.34
CA ARG A 114 11.00 -57.59 33.41
C ARG A 114 9.61 -57.75 34.02
N GLY A 115 9.46 -57.66 35.34
CA GLY A 115 8.17 -57.77 36.02
C GLY A 115 7.51 -56.43 36.31
N ASP A 116 6.42 -56.46 37.06
CA ASP A 116 5.62 -55.30 37.48
C ASP A 116 6.26 -54.59 38.70
N GLY A 117 7.55 -54.29 38.59
CA GLY A 117 8.40 -53.80 39.68
C GLY A 117 8.24 -52.31 40.00
N VAL A 118 7.69 -51.51 39.08
CA VAL A 118 7.48 -50.08 39.31
C VAL A 118 6.14 -49.88 39.98
N THR A 119 6.13 -49.37 41.20
CA THR A 119 4.88 -48.96 41.88
C THR A 119 4.86 -47.44 41.94
N VAL A 120 3.91 -46.82 41.26
CA VAL A 120 3.71 -45.37 41.32
C VAL A 120 2.48 -45.08 42.19
N ALA A 121 2.67 -44.25 43.21
CA ALA A 121 1.56 -43.77 44.03
C ALA A 121 0.62 -42.97 43.14
N HIS A 122 -0.69 -43.19 43.28
CA HIS A 122 -1.68 -42.43 42.54
C HIS A 122 -1.72 -41.01 43.13
N GLY A 123 -0.89 -40.12 42.58
CA GLY A 123 -1.03 -38.69 42.84
C GLY A 123 -2.40 -38.23 42.35
N ALA A 124 -3.02 -37.27 43.04
CA ALA A 124 -4.38 -36.77 42.79
C ALA A 124 -4.63 -36.15 41.39
N ALA A 125 -3.73 -36.34 40.43
CA ALA A 125 -3.68 -35.70 39.12
C ALA A 125 -4.04 -36.67 37.98
N ARG A 126 -5.17 -37.38 38.09
CA ARG A 126 -5.81 -37.99 36.91
C ARG A 126 -7.00 -37.13 36.48
N PRO A 127 -7.07 -36.66 35.21
CA PRO A 127 -8.21 -35.88 34.73
C PRO A 127 -9.49 -36.70 34.55
N ASP A 128 -9.39 -38.04 34.54
CA ASP A 128 -10.53 -38.94 34.38
C ASP A 128 -10.57 -39.98 35.50
N PRO A 129 -11.46 -39.81 36.50
CA PRO A 129 -11.84 -40.91 37.36
C PRO A 129 -12.71 -41.85 36.52
N SER A 130 -12.26 -43.07 36.29
CA SER A 130 -13.17 -44.11 35.82
C SER A 130 -14.25 -44.28 36.88
N ILE A 131 -15.47 -43.80 36.60
CA ILE A 131 -16.62 -43.77 37.52
C ILE A 131 -17.08 -45.19 37.95
N THR A 132 -16.50 -46.26 37.39
CA THR A 132 -16.92 -47.65 37.61
C THR A 132 -15.84 -48.61 38.12
N GLY A 133 -14.67 -48.11 38.57
CA GLY A 133 -13.59 -48.94 39.12
C GLY A 133 -13.21 -48.58 40.57
N PRO A 134 -12.73 -49.53 41.40
CA PRO A 134 -12.26 -49.23 42.75
C PRO A 134 -11.10 -48.22 42.69
N ALA A 135 -11.05 -47.28 43.64
CA ALA A 135 -9.98 -46.29 43.75
C ALA A 135 -8.64 -47.01 43.93
N ARG A 136 -7.83 -47.07 42.88
CA ARG A 136 -6.47 -47.65 42.94
C ARG A 136 -5.53 -46.59 43.51
N LEU A 137 -5.11 -46.78 44.76
CA LEU A 137 -4.16 -45.89 45.46
C LEU A 137 -2.73 -45.99 44.90
N SER A 138 -2.43 -47.03 44.12
CA SER A 138 -1.16 -47.24 43.45
C SER A 138 -1.37 -48.05 42.16
N GLU A 139 -0.67 -47.66 41.09
CA GLU A 139 -0.61 -48.44 39.85
C GLU A 139 0.76 -49.11 39.75
N ARG A 140 0.77 -50.35 39.23
CA ARG A 140 1.99 -51.10 38.96
C ARG A 140 2.23 -51.14 37.46
N PHE A 141 3.47 -50.87 37.07
CA PHE A 141 3.91 -50.84 35.69
C PHE A 141 5.17 -51.68 35.52
N THR A 142 5.32 -52.26 34.34
CA THR A 142 6.65 -52.64 33.85
C THR A 142 7.44 -51.37 33.46
N LEU A 143 8.77 -51.45 33.42
CA LEU A 143 9.62 -50.33 32.97
C LEU A 143 9.25 -49.87 31.54
N ALA A 144 8.93 -50.81 30.65
CA ALA A 144 8.55 -50.51 29.27
C ALA A 144 7.19 -49.79 29.17
N GLU A 145 6.19 -50.21 29.96
CA GLU A 145 4.90 -49.52 30.02
C GLU A 145 5.01 -48.11 30.58
N LEU A 146 5.84 -47.93 31.62
CA LEU A 146 6.09 -46.63 32.20
C LEU A 146 6.71 -45.68 31.17
N VAL A 147 7.74 -46.13 30.45
CA VAL A 147 8.38 -45.33 29.40
C VAL A 147 7.43 -45.02 28.25
N ASN A 148 6.60 -45.98 27.83
CA ASN A 148 5.56 -45.71 26.82
C ASN A 148 4.56 -44.65 27.30
N ARG A 149 4.16 -44.70 28.57
CA ARG A 149 3.27 -43.68 29.16
C ARG A 149 3.95 -42.32 29.28
N MET A 150 5.22 -42.29 29.67
CA MET A 150 6.03 -41.07 29.69
C MET A 150 6.16 -40.48 28.28
N ASN A 151 6.38 -41.31 27.27
CA ASN A 151 6.43 -40.88 25.86
C ASN A 151 5.13 -40.21 25.41
N GLU A 152 3.97 -40.77 25.77
CA GLU A 152 2.67 -40.16 25.46
C GLU A 152 2.49 -38.78 26.12
N LEU A 153 2.83 -38.67 27.41
CA LEU A 153 2.72 -37.41 28.17
C LEU A 153 3.72 -36.37 27.66
N TYR A 154 4.95 -36.78 27.39
CA TYR A 154 5.99 -35.93 26.82
C TYR A 154 5.57 -35.40 25.45
N ALA A 155 5.11 -36.26 24.54
CA ALA A 155 4.68 -35.86 23.21
C ALA A 155 3.53 -34.83 23.25
N ARG A 156 2.52 -35.05 24.10
CA ARG A 156 1.41 -34.10 24.28
C ARG A 156 1.86 -32.76 24.86
N SER A 157 2.74 -32.81 25.86
CA SER A 157 3.27 -31.60 26.50
C SER A 157 4.14 -30.79 25.54
N LEU A 158 5.02 -31.47 24.82
CA LEU A 158 5.88 -30.85 23.81
C LEU A 158 5.07 -30.26 22.66
N ASP A 159 4.02 -30.94 22.19
CA ASP A 159 3.14 -30.43 21.12
C ASP A 159 2.53 -29.08 21.49
N MET A 160 2.01 -28.96 22.70
CA MET A 160 1.46 -27.69 23.20
C MET A 160 2.52 -26.58 23.27
N VAL A 161 3.70 -26.88 23.82
CA VAL A 161 4.78 -25.91 24.00
C VAL A 161 5.30 -25.42 22.64
N VAL A 162 5.52 -26.34 21.70
CA VAL A 162 6.01 -26.03 20.35
C VAL A 162 4.94 -25.29 19.54
N ALA A 163 3.66 -25.65 19.65
CA ALA A 163 2.57 -24.93 18.99
C ALA A 163 2.48 -23.47 19.46
N SER A 164 2.55 -23.24 20.77
CA SER A 164 2.51 -21.88 21.34
C SER A 164 3.73 -21.06 20.94
N ASP A 165 4.93 -21.65 21.02
CA ASP A 165 6.19 -21.03 20.59
C ASP A 165 6.18 -20.65 19.11
N SER A 166 5.61 -21.51 18.26
CA SER A 166 5.50 -21.27 16.82
C SER A 166 4.63 -20.05 16.51
N VAL A 167 3.53 -19.86 17.23
CA VAL A 167 2.65 -18.68 17.08
C VAL A 167 3.37 -17.42 17.58
N TRP A 168 3.96 -17.46 18.78
CA TRP A 168 4.69 -16.32 19.33
C TRP A 168 5.96 -15.95 18.56
N SER A 169 6.57 -16.90 17.85
CA SER A 169 7.70 -16.61 16.97
C SER A 169 7.25 -15.99 15.63
N ALA A 170 6.10 -16.39 15.09
CA ALA A 170 5.65 -15.96 13.77
C ALA A 170 4.85 -14.65 13.76
N MET A 171 4.04 -14.41 14.79
CA MET A 171 3.03 -13.35 14.77
C MET A 171 3.55 -11.94 15.11
N PRO A 172 4.48 -11.71 16.06
CA PRO A 172 4.87 -10.36 16.47
C PRO A 172 5.38 -9.48 15.32
N ALA A 173 6.27 -10.01 14.48
CA ALA A 173 6.79 -9.26 13.34
C ALA A 173 5.68 -8.84 12.35
N ARG A 174 4.68 -9.70 12.13
CA ARG A 174 3.52 -9.38 11.28
C ARG A 174 2.64 -8.31 11.90
N ILE A 175 2.39 -8.41 13.21
CA ILE A 175 1.61 -7.41 13.96
C ILE A 175 2.27 -6.03 13.88
N ASP A 176 3.59 -5.97 14.09
CA ASP A 176 4.31 -4.70 14.09
C ASP A 176 4.37 -4.07 12.70
N LEU A 177 4.56 -4.87 11.65
CA LEU A 177 4.48 -4.41 10.26
C LEU A 177 3.10 -3.83 9.94
N LEU A 178 2.04 -4.55 10.30
CA LEU A 178 0.67 -4.13 10.02
C LEU A 178 0.26 -2.90 10.85
N ALA A 179 0.71 -2.82 12.11
CA ALA A 179 0.50 -1.64 12.95
C ALA A 179 1.26 -0.41 12.42
N ALA A 180 2.45 -0.60 11.84
CA ALA A 180 3.18 0.48 11.20
C ALA A 180 2.46 0.99 9.94
N GLU A 181 1.90 0.09 9.13
CA GLU A 181 1.09 0.46 7.98
C GLU A 181 -0.18 1.19 8.40
N LEU A 182 -0.88 0.70 9.42
CA LEU A 182 -2.07 1.37 9.95
C LEU A 182 -1.76 2.81 10.36
N ARG A 183 -0.66 3.04 11.10
CA ARG A 183 -0.25 4.41 11.50
C ARG A 183 0.03 5.31 10.29
N ARG A 184 0.66 4.78 9.23
CA ARG A 184 0.91 5.55 7.99
C ARG A 184 -0.41 5.91 7.33
N THR A 185 -1.31 4.95 7.13
CA THR A 185 -2.62 5.17 6.51
C THR A 185 -3.49 6.13 7.32
N SER A 186 -3.50 6.03 8.67
CA SER A 186 -4.20 6.97 9.53
C SER A 186 -3.64 8.39 9.44
N SER A 187 -2.31 8.54 9.31
CA SER A 187 -1.68 9.85 9.12
C SER A 187 -2.05 10.46 7.77
N LEU A 188 -2.06 9.64 6.72
CA LEU A 188 -2.52 10.05 5.39
C LEU A 188 -3.99 10.47 5.42
N ALA A 189 -4.87 9.65 5.99
CA ALA A 189 -6.29 9.95 6.19
C ALA A 189 -6.48 11.30 6.89
N HIS A 190 -5.74 11.54 7.98
CA HIS A 190 -5.78 12.80 8.71
C HIS A 190 -5.40 14.00 7.83
N SER A 191 -4.38 13.86 6.98
CA SER A 191 -3.91 14.93 6.10
C SER A 191 -4.89 15.27 4.97
N VAL A 192 -5.66 14.28 4.49
CA VAL A 192 -6.66 14.48 3.44
C VAL A 192 -8.02 14.91 3.97
N GLY A 193 -8.24 14.83 5.29
CA GLY A 193 -9.51 15.16 5.94
C GLY A 193 -10.48 13.99 6.05
N VAL A 194 -10.01 12.75 5.86
CA VAL A 194 -10.81 11.54 6.11
C VAL A 194 -10.86 11.31 7.62
N ARG A 195 -12.07 11.41 8.19
CA ARG A 195 -12.35 11.31 9.63
C ARG A 195 -13.41 10.23 9.90
N PRO A 196 -13.32 9.52 11.03
CA PRO A 196 -14.44 8.71 11.51
C PRO A 196 -15.69 9.57 11.69
N GLY A 197 -16.85 9.03 11.32
CA GLY A 197 -18.18 9.67 11.34
C GLY A 197 -18.46 10.61 10.15
N GLU A 198 -17.44 11.06 9.44
CA GLU A 198 -17.58 11.95 8.27
C GLU A 198 -17.34 11.23 6.94
N HIS A 199 -16.52 10.18 6.95
CA HIS A 199 -16.16 9.42 5.76
C HIS A 199 -16.09 7.91 6.04
N PRO A 200 -16.65 7.03 5.17
CA PRO A 200 -16.66 5.58 5.37
C PRO A 200 -15.26 4.99 5.62
N SER A 201 -14.25 5.38 4.83
CA SER A 201 -12.86 4.96 5.04
C SER A 201 -12.27 5.38 6.40
N GLY A 202 -12.82 6.42 7.04
CA GLY A 202 -12.45 6.80 8.41
C GLY A 202 -13.04 5.84 9.44
N ASP A 203 -14.29 5.44 9.25
CA ASP A 203 -14.97 4.42 10.08
C ASP A 203 -14.31 3.05 9.93
N ASP A 204 -13.95 2.67 8.70
CA ASP A 204 -13.25 1.43 8.41
C ASP A 204 -11.86 1.40 9.06
N LEU A 205 -11.11 2.51 9.03
CA LEU A 205 -9.83 2.63 9.74
C LEU A 205 -9.98 2.46 11.25
N GLU A 206 -11.02 3.04 11.84
CA GLU A 206 -11.29 2.90 13.27
C GLU A 206 -11.63 1.45 13.64
N SER A 207 -12.50 0.81 12.84
CA SER A 207 -12.85 -0.60 12.99
C SER A 207 -11.62 -1.52 12.89
N ILE A 208 -10.79 -1.33 11.86
CA ILE A 208 -9.54 -2.09 11.68
C ILE A 208 -8.58 -1.85 12.85
N THR A 209 -8.50 -0.63 13.37
CA THR A 209 -7.66 -0.30 14.53
C THR A 209 -8.10 -1.09 15.78
N GLN A 210 -9.41 -1.15 16.03
CA GLN A 210 -9.98 -1.91 17.14
C GLN A 210 -9.76 -3.42 16.97
N GLU A 211 -9.96 -3.94 15.75
CA GLU A 211 -9.73 -5.36 15.44
C GLU A 211 -8.26 -5.73 15.66
N LEU A 212 -7.31 -4.96 15.13
CA LEU A 212 -5.87 -5.24 15.29
C LEU A 212 -5.39 -5.12 16.74
N THR A 213 -5.96 -4.18 17.50
CA THR A 213 -5.67 -4.07 18.93
C THR A 213 -6.15 -5.30 19.69
N THR A 214 -7.37 -5.76 19.37
CA THR A 214 -7.94 -6.98 19.96
C THR A 214 -7.11 -8.21 19.59
N LEU A 215 -6.76 -8.35 18.31
CA LEU A 215 -5.94 -9.45 17.80
C LEU A 215 -4.57 -9.51 18.47
N ARG A 216 -3.91 -8.36 18.68
CA ARG A 216 -2.62 -8.28 19.38
C ARG A 216 -2.72 -8.80 20.81
N VAL A 217 -3.74 -8.37 21.56
CA VAL A 217 -3.97 -8.87 22.93
C VAL A 217 -4.22 -10.37 22.93
N GLN A 218 -5.09 -10.85 22.03
CA GLN A 218 -5.42 -12.28 21.92
C GLN A 218 -4.21 -13.16 21.57
N VAL A 219 -3.32 -12.74 20.67
CA VAL A 219 -2.12 -13.53 20.34
C VAL A 219 -1.17 -13.65 21.53
N ILE A 220 -1.07 -12.60 22.36
CA ILE A 220 -0.21 -12.61 23.54
C ILE A 220 -0.79 -13.52 24.63
N SER A 221 -2.11 -13.45 24.89
CA SER A 221 -2.74 -14.19 25.99
C SER A 221 -3.27 -15.57 25.60
N ASP A 222 -3.60 -15.82 24.33
CA ASP A 222 -4.16 -17.08 23.82
C ASP A 222 -3.56 -17.48 22.46
N PRO A 223 -2.25 -17.82 22.38
CA PRO A 223 -1.60 -18.23 21.13
C PRO A 223 -2.24 -19.46 20.48
N LEU A 224 -2.74 -20.43 21.24
CA LEU A 224 -3.34 -21.65 20.67
C LEU A 224 -4.66 -21.40 19.95
N ALA A 225 -5.34 -20.27 20.20
CA ALA A 225 -6.47 -19.84 19.36
C ALA A 225 -6.06 -19.52 17.92
N PHE A 226 -4.76 -19.28 17.68
CA PHE A 226 -4.17 -19.03 16.37
C PHE A 226 -3.33 -20.22 15.89
N TRP A 227 -3.64 -21.44 16.32
CA TRP A 227 -2.94 -22.64 15.88
C TRP A 227 -3.86 -23.54 15.06
N LEU A 228 -3.42 -23.89 13.85
CA LEU A 228 -4.07 -24.89 13.01
C LEU A 228 -3.29 -26.20 13.10
N PRO A 229 -3.86 -27.27 13.72
CA PRO A 229 -3.24 -28.58 13.71
C PRO A 229 -3.15 -29.09 12.27
N GLY A 230 -1.98 -29.63 11.87
CA GLY A 230 -1.79 -30.17 10.53
C GLY A 230 -2.40 -31.57 10.38
N PRO A 231 -2.74 -31.97 9.14
CA PRO A 231 -3.32 -33.28 8.89
C PRO A 231 -2.28 -34.39 9.10
N GLY A 232 -2.55 -35.31 10.03
CA GLY A 232 -1.89 -36.61 10.10
C GLY A 232 -0.44 -36.64 10.62
N SER A 233 0.09 -35.56 11.21
CA SER A 233 1.40 -35.61 11.85
C SER A 233 1.27 -36.14 13.28
N SER A 234 1.81 -37.35 13.52
CA SER A 234 2.05 -37.87 14.87
C SER A 234 3.23 -37.18 15.57
N ALA A 235 3.98 -36.33 14.87
CA ALA A 235 5.11 -35.58 15.42
C ALA A 235 4.62 -34.30 16.13
N PRO A 236 5.12 -34.02 17.35
CA PRO A 236 4.83 -32.78 18.08
C PRO A 236 5.11 -31.54 17.23
N GLY A 237 4.20 -30.57 17.25
CA GLY A 237 4.33 -29.32 16.50
C GLY A 237 3.96 -29.42 15.02
N GLY A 238 3.31 -30.51 14.59
CA GLY A 238 2.92 -30.76 13.19
C GLY A 238 1.79 -29.89 12.65
N GLY A 239 1.75 -28.60 12.97
CA GLY A 239 0.73 -27.64 12.54
C GLY A 239 1.33 -26.31 12.07
N ARG A 240 0.51 -25.27 11.99
CA ARG A 240 0.94 -23.93 11.60
C ARG A 240 0.14 -22.82 12.28
N PRO A 241 0.70 -21.62 12.45
CA PRO A 241 -0.06 -20.45 12.89
C PRO A 241 -1.17 -20.08 11.90
N ASP A 242 -2.36 -19.79 12.41
CA ASP A 242 -3.48 -19.22 11.67
C ASP A 242 -3.28 -17.71 11.47
N THR A 243 -3.05 -17.30 10.23
CA THR A 243 -2.88 -15.89 9.87
C THR A 243 -4.11 -15.31 9.18
N THR A 244 -5.19 -16.07 9.01
CA THR A 244 -6.33 -15.69 8.17
C THR A 244 -7.00 -14.38 8.58
N ARG A 245 -7.18 -14.14 9.89
CA ARG A 245 -7.76 -12.89 10.42
C ARG A 245 -6.84 -11.70 10.16
N TYR A 246 -5.54 -11.87 10.35
CA TYR A 246 -4.54 -10.84 10.06
C TYR A 246 -4.42 -10.53 8.58
N ASP A 247 -4.45 -11.57 7.74
CA ASP A 247 -4.40 -11.42 6.28
C ASP A 247 -5.66 -10.70 5.76
N ARG A 248 -6.83 -10.90 6.41
CA ARG A 248 -8.06 -10.17 6.12
C ARG A 248 -7.95 -8.71 6.54
N ALA A 249 -7.50 -8.42 7.76
CA ALA A 249 -7.29 -7.06 8.23
C ALA A 249 -6.26 -6.30 7.38
N ALA A 250 -5.20 -6.98 6.92
CA ALA A 250 -4.21 -6.41 6.00
C ALA A 250 -4.83 -6.03 4.65
N ARG A 251 -5.65 -6.89 4.05
CA ARG A 251 -6.37 -6.58 2.79
C ARG A 251 -7.35 -5.42 2.97
N ALA A 252 -8.10 -5.41 4.06
CA ALA A 252 -9.04 -4.32 4.37
C ALA A 252 -8.28 -2.99 4.52
N LEU A 253 -7.13 -3.00 5.21
CA LEU A 253 -6.30 -1.80 5.33
C LEU A 253 -5.75 -1.32 3.98
N ASP A 254 -5.33 -2.24 3.12
CA ASP A 254 -4.87 -1.90 1.77
C ASP A 254 -5.98 -1.31 0.89
N GLU A 255 -7.21 -1.83 1.01
CA GLU A 255 -8.38 -1.30 0.33
C GLU A 255 -8.69 0.13 0.79
N VAL A 256 -8.74 0.35 2.11
CA VAL A 256 -8.94 1.67 2.70
C VAL A 256 -7.83 2.65 2.30
N ARG A 257 -6.57 2.20 2.25
CA ARG A 257 -5.45 3.02 1.78
C ARG A 257 -5.67 3.47 0.33
N ARG A 258 -6.10 2.57 -0.56
CA ARG A 258 -6.38 2.93 -1.97
C ARG A 258 -7.51 3.95 -2.09
N GLU A 259 -8.57 3.81 -1.29
CA GLU A 259 -9.66 4.78 -1.27
C GLU A 259 -9.17 6.16 -0.80
N ILE A 260 -8.34 6.22 0.25
CA ILE A 260 -7.73 7.47 0.72
C ILE A 260 -6.81 8.09 -0.33
N GLU A 261 -6.00 7.28 -1.02
CA GLU A 261 -5.15 7.73 -2.13
C GLU A 261 -5.97 8.28 -3.30
N ALA A 262 -7.12 7.67 -3.61
CA ALA A 262 -8.04 8.17 -4.63
C ALA A 262 -8.63 9.54 -4.24
N VAL A 263 -9.02 9.72 -2.98
CA VAL A 263 -9.46 11.03 -2.45
C VAL A 263 -8.37 12.09 -2.58
N LEU A 264 -7.12 11.73 -2.26
CA LEU A 264 -5.97 12.64 -2.44
C LEU A 264 -5.79 13.04 -3.90
N ALA A 265 -5.86 12.07 -4.82
CA ALA A 265 -5.71 12.31 -6.25
C ALA A 265 -6.79 13.27 -6.79
N VAL A 266 -8.06 13.06 -6.41
CA VAL A 266 -9.17 13.96 -6.79
C VAL A 266 -8.95 15.37 -6.27
N ARG A 267 -8.46 15.52 -5.03
CA ARG A 267 -8.16 16.83 -4.46
C ARG A 267 -7.02 17.55 -5.20
N GLN A 268 -5.96 16.83 -5.55
CA GLN A 268 -4.83 17.38 -6.29
C GLN A 268 -5.24 17.80 -7.70
N ASP A 269 -6.04 16.98 -8.39
CA ASP A 269 -6.59 17.31 -9.72
C ASP A 269 -7.43 18.60 -9.66
N ALA A 270 -8.37 18.70 -8.71
CA ALA A 270 -9.19 19.89 -8.55
C ALA A 270 -8.37 21.16 -8.26
N GLU A 271 -7.29 21.04 -7.49
CA GLU A 271 -6.37 22.16 -7.23
C GLU A 271 -5.62 22.59 -8.48
N GLN A 272 -5.11 21.64 -9.26
CA GLN A 272 -4.45 21.91 -10.53
C GLN A 272 -5.40 22.58 -11.54
N ARG A 273 -6.63 22.08 -11.67
CA ARG A 273 -7.66 22.64 -12.54
C ARG A 273 -8.02 24.08 -12.16
N LEU A 274 -8.17 24.38 -10.86
CA LEU A 274 -8.40 25.76 -10.39
C LEU A 274 -7.23 26.71 -10.69
N VAL A 275 -5.99 26.23 -10.61
CA VAL A 275 -4.80 27.02 -10.98
C VAL A 275 -4.81 27.33 -12.48
N GLN A 276 -5.06 26.32 -13.31
CA GLN A 276 -5.16 26.48 -14.77
C GLN A 276 -6.27 27.45 -15.16
N LEU A 277 -7.46 27.30 -14.56
CA LEU A 277 -8.60 28.18 -14.78
C LEU A 277 -8.27 29.65 -14.45
N ARG A 278 -7.56 29.89 -13.34
CA ARG A 278 -7.10 31.23 -12.97
C ARG A 278 -6.11 31.82 -13.98
N ASP A 279 -5.21 31.00 -14.53
CA ASP A 279 -4.28 31.45 -15.58
C ASP A 279 -5.02 31.82 -16.87
N VAL A 280 -5.96 30.98 -17.32
CA VAL A 280 -6.77 31.25 -18.52
C VAL A 280 -7.54 32.57 -18.39
N LEU A 281 -8.22 32.79 -17.26
CA LEU A 281 -8.94 34.04 -17.02
C LEU A 281 -7.98 35.24 -16.92
N SER A 282 -6.83 35.09 -16.27
CA SER A 282 -5.81 36.15 -16.20
C SER A 282 -5.24 36.50 -17.59
N ARG A 283 -5.15 35.53 -18.50
CA ARG A 283 -4.79 35.77 -19.91
C ARG A 283 -5.89 36.52 -20.65
N ALA A 284 -7.15 36.14 -20.45
CA ALA A 284 -8.29 36.84 -21.06
C ALA A 284 -8.33 38.30 -20.62
N ASP A 285 -8.15 38.57 -19.32
CA ASP A 285 -8.11 39.92 -18.75
C ASP A 285 -6.99 40.78 -19.35
N ARG A 286 -5.79 40.21 -19.51
CA ARG A 286 -4.67 40.89 -20.20
C ARG A 286 -4.99 41.20 -21.65
N THR A 287 -5.54 40.25 -22.41
CA THR A 287 -5.95 40.46 -23.80
C THR A 287 -7.03 41.54 -23.92
N LEU A 288 -7.98 41.60 -22.99
CA LEU A 288 -8.98 42.69 -22.95
C LEU A 288 -8.34 44.05 -22.62
N ALA A 289 -7.35 44.11 -21.73
CA ALA A 289 -6.61 45.33 -21.45
C ALA A 289 -5.82 45.83 -22.68
N GLU A 290 -5.16 44.91 -23.39
CA GLU A 290 -4.50 45.18 -24.67
C GLU A 290 -5.50 45.71 -25.70
N ALA A 291 -6.68 45.08 -25.83
CA ALA A 291 -7.73 45.53 -26.73
C ALA A 291 -8.21 46.96 -26.40
N ARG A 292 -8.33 47.32 -25.11
CA ARG A 292 -8.69 48.69 -24.70
C ARG A 292 -7.61 49.71 -25.08
N SER A 293 -6.34 49.37 -24.88
CA SER A 293 -5.21 50.22 -25.28
C SER A 293 -5.17 50.40 -26.80
N ALA A 294 -5.30 49.31 -27.56
CA ALA A 294 -5.34 49.33 -29.02
C ALA A 294 -6.51 50.16 -29.55
N ARG A 295 -7.68 50.10 -28.89
CA ARG A 295 -8.85 50.92 -29.25
C ARG A 295 -8.55 52.41 -29.12
N GLY A 296 -7.90 52.82 -28.04
CA GLY A 296 -7.45 54.21 -27.86
C GLY A 296 -6.50 54.64 -28.97
N GLU A 297 -5.55 53.79 -29.35
CA GLU A 297 -4.62 54.04 -30.43
C GLU A 297 -5.32 54.18 -31.80
N VAL A 298 -6.25 53.28 -32.12
CA VAL A 298 -7.00 53.30 -33.38
C VAL A 298 -7.83 54.57 -33.49
N LEU A 299 -8.57 54.93 -32.43
CA LEU A 299 -9.40 56.15 -32.41
C LEU A 299 -8.54 57.43 -32.54
N ALA A 300 -7.30 57.42 -32.05
CA ALA A 300 -6.38 58.54 -32.23
C ALA A 300 -5.78 58.61 -33.64
N LYS A 301 -5.55 57.47 -34.30
CA LYS A 301 -4.82 57.37 -35.57
C LYS A 301 -5.72 57.30 -36.80
N ILE A 302 -6.97 56.88 -36.67
CA ILE A 302 -7.89 56.61 -37.78
C ILE A 302 -9.14 57.49 -37.64
N ALA A 303 -9.40 58.30 -38.67
CA ALA A 303 -10.57 59.16 -38.73
C ALA A 303 -11.84 58.33 -39.01
N ALA A 304 -12.96 58.73 -38.41
CA ALA A 304 -14.30 58.20 -38.70
C ALA A 304 -14.43 56.65 -38.64
N SER A 305 -13.61 55.99 -37.82
CA SER A 305 -13.70 54.53 -37.63
C SER A 305 -14.66 54.19 -36.49
N GLU A 306 -15.68 53.40 -36.79
CA GLU A 306 -16.54 52.78 -35.78
C GLU A 306 -15.80 51.58 -35.17
N VAL A 307 -15.03 51.84 -34.11
CA VAL A 307 -14.31 50.79 -33.38
C VAL A 307 -15.21 50.22 -32.26
N PRO A 308 -15.53 48.91 -32.26
CA PRO A 308 -16.38 48.29 -31.25
C PRO A 308 -15.92 48.58 -29.82
N ALA A 309 -16.87 48.68 -28.89
CA ALA A 309 -16.53 48.78 -27.47
C ALA A 309 -15.94 47.46 -26.96
N VAL A 310 -14.85 47.55 -26.19
CA VAL A 310 -14.25 46.39 -25.51
C VAL A 310 -14.92 46.24 -24.17
N ASN A 311 -15.64 45.15 -23.99
CA ASN A 311 -16.40 44.89 -22.76
C ASN A 311 -15.45 44.55 -21.60
N GLY A 312 -15.92 44.80 -20.38
CA GLY A 312 -15.22 44.44 -19.15
C GLY A 312 -15.05 42.93 -18.97
N PRO A 313 -14.12 42.50 -18.10
CA PRO A 313 -14.08 41.10 -17.71
C PRO A 313 -15.39 40.68 -17.03
N PRO A 314 -15.85 39.45 -17.21
CA PRO A 314 -17.10 38.97 -16.63
C PRO A 314 -16.96 38.75 -15.11
N THR A 315 -17.44 39.70 -14.32
CA THR A 315 -17.44 39.63 -12.84
C THR A 315 -18.11 38.36 -12.32
N ALA A 316 -19.18 37.92 -12.96
CA ALA A 316 -19.88 36.68 -12.61
C ALA A 316 -19.00 35.42 -12.70
N LEU A 317 -18.02 35.37 -13.62
CA LEU A 317 -17.09 34.24 -13.71
C LEU A 317 -16.05 34.27 -12.59
N GLN A 318 -15.59 35.46 -12.19
CA GLN A 318 -14.68 35.63 -11.06
C GLN A 318 -15.36 35.24 -9.74
N GLU A 319 -16.62 35.63 -9.54
CA GLU A 319 -17.43 35.23 -8.38
C GLU A 319 -17.62 33.71 -8.32
N ARG A 320 -17.93 33.07 -9.45
CA ARG A 320 -18.08 31.62 -9.52
C ARG A 320 -16.75 30.87 -9.31
N LEU A 321 -15.62 31.42 -9.76
CA LEU A 321 -14.28 30.89 -9.43
C LEU A 321 -13.98 30.99 -7.92
N ALA A 322 -14.39 32.06 -7.28
CA ALA A 322 -14.28 32.21 -5.82
C ALA A 322 -15.14 31.16 -5.10
N ALA A 323 -16.39 30.97 -5.53
CA ALA A 323 -17.26 29.91 -5.00
C ALA A 323 -16.67 28.51 -5.19
N ALA A 324 -16.07 28.21 -6.35
CA ALA A 324 -15.37 26.94 -6.58
C ALA A 324 -14.19 26.75 -5.61
N SER A 325 -13.45 27.83 -5.34
CA SER A 325 -12.36 27.81 -4.36
C SER A 325 -12.86 27.56 -2.92
N GLU A 326 -14.06 28.03 -2.57
CA GLU A 326 -14.71 27.76 -1.29
C GLU A 326 -15.22 26.33 -1.18
N TYR A 327 -15.85 25.78 -2.24
CA TYR A 327 -16.26 24.37 -2.26
C TYR A 327 -15.08 23.43 -2.06
N ARG A 328 -13.92 23.73 -2.67
CA ARG A 328 -12.67 22.98 -2.42
C ARG A 328 -12.24 23.06 -0.95
N ARG A 329 -12.28 24.25 -0.33
CA ARG A 329 -11.87 24.43 1.08
C ARG A 329 -12.73 23.62 2.04
N HIS A 330 -14.02 23.46 1.74
CA HIS A 330 -14.97 22.71 2.56
C HIS A 330 -15.22 21.28 2.06
N ALA A 331 -14.35 20.75 1.18
CA ALA A 331 -14.45 19.39 0.64
C ALA A 331 -15.83 19.04 0.00
N GLN A 332 -16.52 20.01 -0.60
CA GLN A 332 -17.82 19.82 -1.26
C GLN A 332 -17.66 19.33 -2.70
N TRP A 333 -17.08 18.14 -2.87
CA TRP A 333 -16.65 17.60 -4.17
C TRP A 333 -17.79 17.43 -5.18
N HIS A 334 -18.97 17.02 -4.72
CA HIS A 334 -20.17 16.83 -5.55
C HIS A 334 -20.64 18.12 -6.22
N ARG A 335 -20.39 19.29 -5.59
CA ARG A 335 -20.70 20.60 -6.16
C ARG A 335 -19.54 21.17 -6.96
N LEU A 336 -18.30 20.86 -6.56
CA LEU A 336 -17.10 21.36 -7.22
C LEU A 336 -16.94 20.78 -8.62
N SER A 337 -17.08 19.46 -8.78
CA SER A 337 -16.83 18.79 -10.07
C SER A 337 -17.63 19.36 -11.25
N PRO A 338 -18.98 19.42 -11.22
CA PRO A 338 -19.76 19.98 -12.32
C PRO A 338 -19.53 21.48 -12.52
N LEU A 339 -19.20 22.20 -11.44
CA LEU A 339 -18.88 23.62 -11.52
C LEU A 339 -17.54 23.85 -12.26
N LEU A 340 -16.52 23.03 -12.00
CA LEU A 340 -15.22 23.14 -12.68
C LEU A 340 -15.35 22.92 -14.18
N GLU A 341 -16.05 21.87 -14.62
CA GLU A 341 -16.27 21.59 -16.04
C GLU A 341 -16.95 22.77 -16.76
N THR A 342 -17.96 23.35 -16.11
CA THR A 342 -18.68 24.51 -16.65
C THR A 342 -17.77 25.74 -16.70
N LEU A 343 -16.97 25.97 -15.67
CA LEU A 343 -16.08 27.12 -15.59
C LEU A 343 -14.94 27.05 -16.60
N GLU A 344 -14.37 25.86 -16.84
CA GLU A 344 -13.30 25.66 -17.82
C GLU A 344 -13.75 26.03 -19.22
N ARG A 345 -14.88 25.46 -19.67
CA ARG A 345 -15.46 25.80 -20.96
C ARG A 345 -15.74 27.30 -21.08
N GLN A 346 -16.31 27.92 -20.04
CA GLN A 346 -16.62 29.35 -20.05
C GLN A 346 -15.35 30.21 -20.06
N ALA A 347 -14.28 29.82 -19.38
CA ALA A 347 -13.02 30.56 -19.38
C ALA A 347 -12.33 30.51 -20.76
N GLU A 348 -12.40 29.36 -21.44
CA GLU A 348 -11.90 29.23 -22.82
C GLU A 348 -12.71 30.08 -23.81
N GLU A 349 -14.04 30.05 -23.69
CA GLU A 349 -14.96 30.89 -24.47
C GLU A 349 -14.64 32.39 -24.26
N GLU A 350 -14.38 32.82 -23.02
CA GLU A 350 -14.01 34.21 -22.72
C GLU A 350 -12.63 34.59 -23.25
N LEU A 351 -11.64 33.69 -23.20
CA LEU A 351 -10.33 33.95 -23.80
C LEU A 351 -10.43 34.09 -25.33
N LEU A 352 -11.25 33.26 -25.98
CA LEU A 352 -11.51 33.36 -27.41
C LEU A 352 -12.18 34.70 -27.73
N ARG A 353 -13.25 35.04 -27.01
CA ARG A 353 -13.95 36.32 -27.13
C ARG A 353 -13.01 37.52 -26.95
N ALA A 354 -12.11 37.48 -25.96
CA ALA A 354 -11.14 38.55 -25.74
C ALA A 354 -10.20 38.74 -26.94
N ARG A 355 -9.73 37.65 -27.55
CA ARG A 355 -8.89 37.67 -28.76
C ARG A 355 -9.64 38.19 -29.98
N GLU A 356 -10.91 37.81 -30.13
CA GLU A 356 -11.78 38.33 -31.19
C GLU A 356 -11.98 39.84 -31.06
N GLN A 357 -12.19 40.33 -29.84
CA GLN A 357 -12.29 41.78 -29.58
C GLN A 357 -11.00 42.52 -29.91
N LEU A 358 -9.83 41.98 -29.51
CA LEU A 358 -8.53 42.56 -29.87
C LEU A 358 -8.33 42.62 -31.39
N THR A 359 -8.68 41.55 -32.09
CA THR A 359 -8.58 41.46 -33.56
C THR A 359 -9.51 42.48 -34.23
N ALA A 360 -10.77 42.56 -33.79
CA ALA A 360 -11.74 43.50 -34.33
C ALA A 360 -11.30 44.96 -34.12
N VAL A 361 -10.75 45.28 -32.95
CA VAL A 361 -10.26 46.62 -32.62
C VAL A 361 -9.03 46.99 -33.47
N THR A 362 -8.10 46.06 -33.70
CA THR A 362 -6.84 46.34 -34.41
C THR A 362 -6.98 46.31 -35.93
N ALA A 363 -8.08 45.76 -36.47
CA ALA A 363 -8.32 45.63 -37.90
C ALA A 363 -8.12 46.93 -38.72
N PRO A 364 -8.57 48.12 -38.29
CA PRO A 364 -8.34 49.36 -39.04
C PRO A 364 -6.85 49.76 -39.15
N LEU A 365 -6.05 49.52 -38.10
CA LEU A 365 -4.60 49.75 -38.16
C LEU A 365 -3.91 48.75 -39.08
N ALA A 366 -4.37 47.49 -39.10
CA ALA A 366 -3.87 46.49 -40.03
C ALA A 366 -4.15 46.88 -41.49
N VAL A 367 -5.37 47.34 -41.80
CA VAL A 367 -5.72 47.85 -43.15
C VAL A 367 -4.84 49.04 -43.53
N ARG A 368 -4.57 49.96 -42.60
CA ARG A 368 -3.64 51.08 -42.84
C ARG A 368 -2.24 50.59 -43.21
N ALA A 369 -1.71 49.60 -42.48
CA ALA A 369 -0.39 49.03 -42.73
C ALA A 369 -0.34 48.30 -44.09
N GLU A 370 -1.39 47.57 -44.44
CA GLU A 370 -1.52 46.90 -45.73
C GLU A 370 -1.51 47.91 -46.89
N LEU A 371 -2.30 48.99 -46.80
CA LEU A 371 -2.34 50.04 -47.83
C LEU A 371 -0.98 50.71 -48.03
N ARG A 372 -0.22 50.93 -46.94
CA ARG A 372 1.17 51.43 -47.03
C ARG A 372 2.07 50.45 -47.76
N GLY A 373 2.05 49.17 -47.36
CA GLY A 373 2.84 48.12 -48.02
C GLY A 373 2.50 47.99 -49.50
N ARG A 374 1.21 48.04 -49.86
CA ARG A 374 0.74 48.04 -51.25
C ARG A 374 1.26 49.25 -52.02
N LEU A 375 1.18 50.45 -51.46
CA LEU A 375 1.69 51.66 -52.10
C LEU A 375 3.21 51.55 -52.38
N ASP A 376 3.98 51.10 -51.39
CA ASP A 376 5.43 50.94 -51.51
C ASP A 376 5.81 49.84 -52.52
N ALA A 377 5.06 48.73 -52.57
CA ALA A 377 5.27 47.68 -53.55
C ALA A 377 5.04 48.16 -54.99
N TYR A 378 3.98 48.94 -55.24
CA TYR A 378 3.72 49.52 -56.56
C TYR A 378 4.75 50.58 -56.93
N LYS A 379 5.21 51.40 -55.98
CA LYS A 379 6.32 52.34 -56.21
C LYS A 379 7.58 51.62 -56.69
N ALA A 380 7.96 50.53 -56.00
CA ALA A 380 9.09 49.72 -56.39
C ALA A 380 8.90 49.11 -57.80
N LYS A 381 7.69 48.66 -58.13
CA LYS A 381 7.35 48.13 -59.46
C LYS A 381 7.50 49.19 -60.56
N VAL A 382 6.95 50.38 -60.36
CA VAL A 382 7.06 51.52 -61.28
C VAL A 382 8.54 51.90 -61.49
N ALA A 383 9.33 51.95 -60.42
CA ALA A 383 10.75 52.28 -60.49
C ALA A 383 11.56 51.25 -61.30
N ARG A 384 11.30 49.94 -61.12
CA ARG A 384 11.96 48.87 -61.89
C ARG A 384 11.70 48.95 -63.40
N HIS A 385 10.58 49.53 -63.79
CA HIS A 385 10.23 49.73 -65.19
C HIS A 385 10.63 51.12 -65.73
N GLY A 386 11.39 51.92 -64.98
CA GLY A 386 11.88 53.23 -65.44
C GLY A 386 10.77 54.25 -65.69
N LEU A 387 9.70 54.21 -64.87
CA LEU A 387 8.57 55.14 -64.91
C LEU A 387 8.50 56.00 -63.63
N ALA A 388 9.57 56.03 -62.84
CA ALA A 388 9.60 56.72 -61.55
C ALA A 388 9.50 58.26 -61.68
N GLU A 389 9.91 58.81 -62.82
CA GLU A 389 9.95 60.25 -63.09
C GLU A 389 8.67 60.77 -63.74
N ASP A 390 7.66 59.92 -63.96
CA ASP A 390 6.38 60.33 -64.53
C ASP A 390 5.65 61.31 -63.58
N PRO A 391 5.35 62.54 -64.02
CA PRO A 391 4.75 63.56 -63.15
C PRO A 391 3.40 63.15 -62.56
N VAL A 392 2.58 62.39 -63.30
CA VAL A 392 1.25 61.96 -62.86
C VAL A 392 1.37 60.88 -61.78
N LEU A 393 2.34 59.96 -61.92
CA LEU A 393 2.61 58.95 -60.89
C LEU A 393 3.19 59.55 -59.61
N ILE A 394 4.07 60.56 -59.73
CA ILE A 394 4.62 61.28 -58.57
C ILE A 394 3.48 61.98 -57.81
N GLU A 395 2.63 62.73 -58.50
CA GLU A 395 1.52 63.46 -57.87
C GLU A 395 0.55 62.50 -57.15
N ARG A 396 0.16 61.41 -57.83
CA ARG A 396 -0.76 60.41 -57.25
C ARG A 396 -0.11 59.65 -56.08
N TYR A 397 1.18 59.35 -56.15
CA TYR A 397 1.92 58.74 -55.05
C TYR A 397 1.98 59.67 -53.83
N ASP A 398 2.32 60.95 -54.04
CA ASP A 398 2.40 61.93 -52.97
C ASP A 398 1.04 62.20 -52.33
N ALA A 399 -0.03 62.23 -53.12
CA ALA A 399 -1.40 62.30 -52.61
C ALA A 399 -1.74 61.11 -51.70
N ALA A 400 -1.48 59.87 -52.15
CA ALA A 400 -1.72 58.67 -51.35
C ALA A 400 -0.83 58.61 -50.09
N ARG A 401 0.44 59.01 -50.20
CA ARG A 401 1.39 59.05 -49.09
C ARG A 401 0.98 60.08 -48.04
N ARG A 402 0.58 61.29 -48.43
CA ARG A 402 0.09 62.32 -47.49
C ARG A 402 -1.09 61.81 -46.67
N MET A 403 -2.04 61.13 -47.31
CA MET A 403 -3.21 60.57 -46.61
C MET A 403 -2.82 59.40 -45.68
N LEU A 404 -1.96 58.47 -46.12
CA LEU A 404 -1.59 57.31 -45.31
C LEU A 404 -0.67 57.63 -44.12
N TRP A 405 0.10 58.73 -44.17
CA TRP A 405 1.00 59.15 -43.09
C TRP A 405 0.45 60.28 -42.21
N SER A 406 -0.75 60.79 -42.47
CA SER A 406 -1.43 61.73 -41.57
C SER A 406 -2.02 61.04 -40.33
N ALA A 407 -2.26 61.80 -39.27
CA ALA A 407 -3.04 61.34 -38.12
C ALA A 407 -4.00 62.47 -37.71
N PRO A 408 -5.33 62.23 -37.69
CA PRO A 408 -6.02 60.98 -38.03
C PRO A 408 -6.11 60.72 -39.56
N CYS A 409 -6.07 59.45 -39.97
CA CYS A 409 -6.14 59.00 -41.37
C CYS A 409 -7.55 58.51 -41.72
N ASP A 410 -8.18 59.06 -42.76
CA ASP A 410 -9.41 58.50 -43.33
C ASP A 410 -9.04 57.32 -44.25
N LEU A 411 -9.30 56.10 -43.76
CA LEU A 411 -8.96 54.87 -44.49
C LEU A 411 -9.68 54.75 -45.84
N ARG A 412 -10.91 55.26 -45.94
CA ARG A 412 -11.72 55.13 -47.15
C ARG A 412 -11.15 56.02 -48.26
N VAL A 413 -10.79 57.26 -47.90
CA VAL A 413 -10.13 58.20 -48.82
C VAL A 413 -8.71 57.74 -49.15
N ALA A 414 -7.95 57.25 -48.17
CA ALA A 414 -6.60 56.74 -48.39
C ALA A 414 -6.60 55.51 -49.32
N ALA A 415 -7.53 54.57 -49.16
CA ALA A 415 -7.68 53.42 -50.04
C ALA A 415 -7.97 53.83 -51.50
N GLN A 416 -8.86 54.81 -51.71
CA GLN A 416 -9.14 55.35 -53.04
C GLN A 416 -7.92 56.02 -53.67
N ALA A 417 -7.14 56.77 -52.89
CA ALA A 417 -5.91 57.40 -53.38
C ALA A 417 -4.86 56.35 -53.81
N VAL A 418 -4.70 55.28 -53.03
CA VAL A 418 -3.83 54.15 -53.40
C VAL A 418 -4.33 53.45 -54.67
N GLN A 419 -5.64 53.22 -54.80
CA GLN A 419 -6.21 52.60 -55.99
C GLN A 419 -5.96 53.45 -57.25
N ARG A 420 -6.19 54.77 -57.19
CA ARG A 420 -5.92 55.68 -58.31
C ARG A 420 -4.46 55.69 -58.75
N TYR A 421 -3.52 55.51 -57.82
CA TYR A 421 -2.10 55.34 -58.12
C TYR A 421 -1.82 53.97 -58.79
N GLN A 422 -2.44 52.90 -58.28
CA GLN A 422 -2.31 51.56 -58.85
C GLN A 422 -2.84 51.50 -60.29
N ASP A 423 -4.01 52.07 -60.55
CA ASP A 423 -4.62 52.10 -61.88
C ASP A 423 -3.73 52.88 -62.86
N ALA A 424 -3.23 54.06 -62.45
CA ALA A 424 -2.28 54.85 -63.25
C ALA A 424 -1.00 54.06 -63.59
N ALA A 425 -0.44 53.38 -62.59
CA ALA A 425 0.76 52.59 -62.76
C ALA A 425 0.53 51.42 -63.72
N LEU A 426 -0.62 50.74 -63.61
CA LEU A 426 -0.97 49.63 -64.51
C LEU A 426 -1.25 50.09 -65.94
N GLU A 427 -1.95 51.21 -66.12
CA GLU A 427 -2.20 51.81 -67.44
C GLU A 427 -0.89 52.13 -68.16
N LEU A 428 0.03 52.85 -67.51
CA LEU A 428 1.32 53.22 -68.09
C LEU A 428 2.23 51.99 -68.34
N LEU A 429 2.22 51.01 -67.44
CA LEU A 429 2.94 49.75 -67.65
C LEU A 429 2.35 48.94 -68.82
N GLY A 430 1.04 48.99 -69.02
CA GLY A 430 0.33 48.36 -70.13
C GLY A 430 0.63 49.04 -71.47
N GLN A 431 0.59 50.38 -71.50
CA GLN A 431 0.96 51.17 -72.67
C GLN A 431 2.41 50.91 -73.10
N ARG A 432 3.36 50.82 -72.15
CA ARG A 432 4.76 50.51 -72.47
C ARG A 432 4.98 49.08 -72.99
N ARG A 433 4.15 48.12 -72.58
CA ARG A 433 4.14 46.76 -73.14
C ARG A 433 3.56 46.71 -74.55
N ALA A 434 2.50 47.47 -74.81
CA ALA A 434 1.91 47.61 -76.16
C ALA A 434 2.79 48.43 -77.12
N SER A 435 3.66 49.31 -76.58
CA SER A 435 4.63 50.12 -77.34
C SER A 435 6.01 49.45 -77.47
N GLY A 436 6.19 48.24 -76.93
CA GLY A 436 7.39 47.43 -77.15
C GLY A 436 7.39 46.87 -78.57
N PRO A 437 8.55 46.65 -79.21
CA PRO A 437 8.63 46.36 -80.64
C PRO A 437 7.84 45.09 -80.99
N GLU A 438 6.94 45.20 -81.96
CA GLU A 438 6.41 44.05 -82.69
C GLU A 438 7.59 43.26 -83.25
N ASP A 439 7.76 42.05 -82.72
CA ASP A 439 8.72 41.08 -83.23
C ASP A 439 8.29 40.72 -84.66
N ARG A 440 8.97 41.32 -85.65
CA ARG A 440 8.83 40.97 -87.06
C ARG A 440 9.19 39.49 -87.21
N ARG A 441 8.16 38.65 -87.34
CA ARG A 441 8.31 37.35 -88.01
C ARG A 441 8.81 37.62 -89.43
N GLY A 442 10.06 37.26 -89.69
CA GLY A 442 10.65 37.16 -91.02
C GLY A 442 11.39 35.83 -91.11
N GLN A 443 10.80 34.92 -91.91
CA GLN A 443 11.36 33.77 -92.65
C GLN A 443 12.44 32.90 -92.01
#